data_AF-A0A5B1BSY7-F1
#
_entry.id   AF-A0A5B1BSY7-F1
#
_cell.length_a   1.000
_cell.length_b   1.000
_cell.length_c   1.000
_cell.angle_alpha   90.00
_cell.angle_beta   90.00
_cell.angle_gamma   90.00
#
_symmetry.space_group_name_H-M   'P 1'
#
loop_
_entity.id
_entity.type
_entity.pdbx_description
1 polymer ?
#
loop_
_entity_poly.entity_id
_entity_poly.type
_entity_poly.pdbx_seq_one_letter_code
_entity_poly.pdbx_strand_id
1 'polypeptide(L)' 'MATGQTVLVVIAAANRDPAVFDEPDQFRPGRGPAPLAFGYGAHYCLGAALARLEITTAFQQFARQALAAIRDFARAAG' A
#
# COMPACT_ATOMS: atom_id res chain seq x y z
N MET A 1 3.30 26.42 -18.15
CA MET A 1 1.90 26.10 -17.84
C MET A 1 1.11 27.39 -17.86
N ALA A 2 -0.04 27.40 -18.51
CA ALA A 2 -0.94 28.56 -18.51
C ALA A 2 -1.84 28.54 -17.27
N THR A 3 -2.26 29.71 -16.82
CA THR A 3 -3.22 29.88 -15.73
C THR A 3 -4.51 29.12 -16.04
N GLY A 4 -5.05 28.41 -15.03
CA GLY A 4 -6.28 27.64 -15.17
C GLY A 4 -6.14 26.29 -15.85
N GLN A 5 -4.92 25.88 -16.25
CA GLN A 5 -4.70 24.53 -16.78
C GLN A 5 -4.89 23.47 -15.68
N THR A 6 -5.65 22.43 -16.01
CA THR A 6 -5.76 21.24 -15.16
C THR A 6 -4.46 20.47 -15.17
N VAL A 7 -4.11 19.92 -14.01
CA VAL A 7 -2.96 19.04 -13.85
C VAL A 7 -3.43 17.72 -13.27
N LEU A 8 -2.97 16.63 -13.86
CA LEU A 8 -3.15 15.30 -13.30
C LEU A 8 -1.88 14.88 -12.57
N VAL A 9 -2.00 14.58 -11.28
CA VAL A 9 -0.92 14.00 -10.49
C VAL A 9 -1.05 12.49 -10.54
N VAL A 10 -0.14 11.82 -11.24
CA VAL A 10 -0.12 10.35 -11.35
C VAL A 10 0.60 9.76 -10.13
N ILE A 11 -0.11 9.66 -8.99
CA ILE A 11 0.44 9.15 -7.72
C ILE A 11 1.07 7.76 -7.88
N ALA A 12 0.49 6.90 -8.72
CA ALA A 12 1.01 5.56 -8.97
C ALA A 12 2.40 5.56 -9.64
N ALA A 13 2.68 6.56 -10.49
CA ALA A 13 3.99 6.74 -11.12
C ALA A 13 4.99 7.33 -10.10
N ALA A 14 4.57 8.30 -9.30
CA ALA A 14 5.42 8.86 -8.24
C ALA A 14 5.84 7.78 -7.21
N ASN A 15 4.94 6.87 -6.84
CA ASN A 15 5.25 5.74 -5.95
C ASN A 15 6.13 4.64 -6.57
N ARG A 16 6.48 4.79 -7.86
CA ARG A 16 7.38 3.92 -8.62
C ARG A 16 8.56 4.69 -9.24
N ASP A 17 8.80 5.91 -8.81
CA ASP A 17 9.90 6.72 -9.35
C ASP A 17 11.25 6.06 -8.99
N PRO A 18 12.06 5.62 -9.99
CA PRO A 18 13.36 5.00 -9.74
C PRO A 18 14.39 5.97 -9.15
N ALA A 19 14.15 7.29 -9.21
CA ALA A 19 14.99 8.28 -8.53
C ALA A 19 14.74 8.34 -7.01
N VAL A 20 13.63 7.77 -6.53
CA VAL A 20 13.23 7.78 -5.10
C VAL A 20 13.20 6.38 -4.50
N PHE A 21 12.80 5.37 -5.26
CA PHE A 21 12.62 4.00 -4.79
C PHE A 21 13.49 3.03 -5.60
N ASP A 22 14.45 2.38 -4.92
CA ASP A 22 15.18 1.26 -5.50
C ASP A 22 14.24 0.10 -5.83
N GLU A 23 14.42 -0.48 -7.02
CA GLU A 23 13.61 -1.60 -7.52
C GLU A 23 12.09 -1.30 -7.39
N PRO A 24 11.59 -0.23 -8.04
CA PRO A 24 10.28 0.35 -7.71
C PRO A 24 9.09 -0.59 -7.94
N ASP A 25 9.24 -1.53 -8.87
CA ASP A 25 8.23 -2.54 -9.23
C ASP A 25 8.23 -3.78 -8.33
N GLN A 26 9.22 -3.92 -7.44
CA GLN A 26 9.25 -5.02 -6.49
C GLN A 26 8.47 -4.69 -5.21
N PHE A 27 7.78 -5.70 -4.68
CA PHE A 27 7.15 -5.62 -3.38
C PHE A 27 8.20 -5.75 -2.27
N ARG A 28 8.61 -4.61 -1.70
CA ARG A 28 9.62 -4.54 -0.64
C ARG A 28 9.05 -3.88 0.63
N PRO A 29 8.52 -4.67 1.59
CA PRO A 29 8.05 -4.15 2.87
C PRO A 29 9.17 -3.45 3.65
N GLY A 30 8.84 -2.37 4.37
CA GLY A 30 9.79 -1.64 5.20
C GLY A 30 10.71 -0.67 4.44
N ARG A 31 10.56 -0.52 3.12
CA ARG A 31 11.29 0.52 2.37
C ARG A 31 10.78 1.92 2.75
N GLY A 32 11.71 2.87 2.82
CA GLY A 32 11.41 4.30 2.86
C GLY A 32 11.78 4.97 1.53
N PRO A 33 11.36 6.22 1.30
CA PRO A 33 10.44 7.02 2.13
C PRO A 33 8.98 6.51 2.08
N ALA A 34 8.09 7.09 2.89
CA ALA A 34 6.68 6.71 2.87
C ALA A 34 6.03 7.08 1.51
N PRO A 35 5.21 6.19 0.92
CA PRO A 35 4.58 6.44 -0.37
C PRO A 35 3.46 7.48 -0.28
N LEU A 36 3.20 8.16 -1.40
CA LEU A 36 2.19 9.20 -1.56
C LEU A 36 0.77 8.65 -1.82
N ALA A 37 0.50 7.39 -1.48
CA ALA A 37 -0.78 6.73 -1.74
C ALA A 37 -1.99 7.46 -1.10
N PHE A 38 -1.75 8.24 -0.04
CA PHE A 38 -2.76 9.07 0.64
C PHE A 38 -2.68 10.56 0.25
N GLY A 39 -1.97 10.90 -0.82
CA GLY A 39 -1.70 12.29 -1.22
C GLY A 39 -0.70 12.98 -0.30
N TYR A 40 -0.68 14.31 -0.33
CA TYR A 40 0.23 15.16 0.44
C TYR A 40 -0.38 16.56 0.65
N GLY A 41 0.09 17.28 1.68
CA GLY A 41 -0.25 18.69 1.91
C GLY A 41 -1.68 18.91 2.39
N ALA A 42 -2.27 20.06 2.03
CA ALA A 42 -3.59 20.49 2.51
C ALA A 42 -4.73 19.53 2.13
N HIS A 43 -4.55 18.72 1.09
CA HIS A 43 -5.52 17.71 0.65
C HIS A 43 -5.05 16.28 0.96
N TYR A 44 -4.22 16.11 1.99
CA TYR A 44 -3.88 14.78 2.49
C TYR A 44 -5.14 14.02 2.89
N CYS A 45 -5.18 12.71 2.63
CA CYS A 45 -6.35 11.90 2.88
C CYS A 45 -6.77 11.95 4.36
N LEU A 46 -7.93 12.56 4.61
CA LEU A 46 -8.53 12.64 5.95
C LEU A 46 -8.72 11.26 6.59
N GLY A 47 -9.03 10.25 5.77
CA GLY A 47 -9.24 8.86 6.20
C GLY A 47 -7.96 8.04 6.37
N ALA A 48 -6.75 8.59 6.18
CA ALA A 48 -5.53 7.79 6.14
C ALA A 48 -5.25 7.03 7.46
N ALA A 49 -5.67 7.56 8.61
CA ALA A 49 -5.55 6.86 9.88
C ALA A 49 -6.52 5.67 9.98
N LEU A 50 -7.78 5.88 9.59
CA LEU A 50 -8.81 4.85 9.59
C LEU A 50 -8.46 3.72 8.61
N ALA A 51 -8.09 4.05 7.37
CA ALA A 51 -7.70 3.07 6.37
C ALA A 51 -6.52 2.20 6.84
N ARG A 52 -5.52 2.79 7.51
CA ARG A 52 -4.39 2.01 8.07
C ARG A 52 -4.84 1.05 9.17
N LEU A 53 -5.74 1.48 10.04
CA LEU A 53 -6.30 0.63 11.10
C LEU A 53 -7.08 -0.55 10.51
N GLU A 54 -7.96 -0.27 9.55
CA GLU A 54 -8.77 -1.28 8.87
C GLU A 54 -7.91 -2.29 8.12
N ILE A 55 -6.95 -1.83 7.31
CA ILE A 55 -6.01 -2.69 6.57
C ILE A 55 -5.22 -3.55 7.54
N THR A 56 -4.63 -2.96 8.58
CA THR A 56 -3.84 -3.72 9.57
C THR A 56 -4.68 -4.82 10.21
N THR A 57 -5.91 -4.49 10.61
CA THR A 57 -6.82 -5.44 11.25
C THR A 57 -7.22 -6.57 10.30
N ALA A 58 -7.61 -6.21 9.08
CA ALA A 58 -8.02 -7.16 8.05
C ALA A 58 -6.88 -8.12 7.67
N PHE A 59 -5.67 -7.61 7.43
CA PHE A 59 -4.51 -8.44 7.08
C PHE A 59 -4.11 -9.39 8.21
N GLN A 60 -4.14 -8.93 9.47
CA GLN A 60 -3.86 -9.81 10.61
C GLN A 60 -4.88 -10.93 10.72
N GLN A 61 -6.17 -10.63 10.51
CA GLN A 61 -7.22 -11.64 10.56
C GLN A 61 -7.10 -12.63 9.39
N PHE A 62 -6.87 -12.12 8.18
CA PHE A 62 -6.66 -12.92 6.99
C PHE A 62 -5.46 -13.88 7.17
N ALA A 63 -4.33 -13.38 7.66
CA ALA A 63 -3.15 -14.20 7.89
C ALA A 63 -3.41 -15.35 8.89
N ARG A 64 -4.13 -15.07 9.99
CA ARG A 64 -4.52 -16.12 10.95
C ARG A 64 -5.36 -17.22 10.30
N GLN A 65 -6.35 -16.84 9.51
CA GLN A 65 -7.25 -17.79 8.83
C GLN A 65 -6.54 -18.59 7.74
N ALA A 66 -5.72 -17.92 6.93
CA ALA A 66 -4.95 -18.57 5.87
C ALA A 66 -3.99 -19.62 6.44
N LEU A 67 -3.28 -19.31 7.52
CA LEU A 67 -2.36 -20.26 8.17
C LEU A 67 -3.09 -21.48 8.78
N ALA A 68 -4.28 -21.27 9.34
CA ALA A 68 -5.10 -22.37 9.83
C ALA A 68 -5.52 -23.29 8.68
N ALA A 69 -6.04 -22.72 7.59
CA ALA A 69 -6.45 -23.47 6.40
C ALA A 69 -5.29 -24.25 5.77
N ILE A 70 -4.10 -23.65 5.65
CA ILE A 70 -2.90 -24.32 5.14
C ILE A 70 -2.52 -25.51 6.02
N ARG A 71 -2.61 -25.36 7.35
CA ARG A 71 -2.29 -26.46 8.28
C ARG A 71 -3.29 -27.60 8.17
N ASP A 72 -4.58 -27.29 8.03
CA ASP A 72 -5.62 -28.31 7.89
C ASP A 72 -5.47 -29.06 6.57
N PHE A 73 -5.14 -28.37 5.48
CA PHE A 73 -4.81 -29.00 4.20
C PHE A 73 -3.60 -29.93 4.32
N ALA A 74 -2.52 -29.48 4.96
CA ALA A 74 -1.33 -30.30 5.16
C ALA A 74 -1.60 -31.57 5.99
N ARG A 75 -2.54 -31.51 6.95
CA ARG A 75 -2.98 -32.68 7.73
C ARG A 75 -3.83 -33.65 6.92
N ALA A 76 -4.66 -33.14 6.01
CA ALA A 76 -5.53 -33.98 5.17
C ALA A 76 -4.78 -34.66 4.02
N ALA A 77 -3.61 -34.14 3.64
CA ALA A 77 -2.78 -34.65 2.56
C ALA A 77 -1.73 -35.70 3.01
N GLY A 78 -1.62 -35.97 4.31
CA GLY A 78 -0.78 -37.03 4.89
C GLY A 78 -1.62 -38.19 5.39
#